data_AF-A0A0G1Y3Y0-F1
#
_entry.id   AF-A0A0G1Y3Y0-F1
#
_cell.length_a   1.000
_cell.length_b   1.000
_cell.length_c   1.000
_cell.angle_alpha   90.00
_cell.angle_beta   90.00
_cell.angle_gamma   90.00
#
_symmetry.space_group_name_H-M   'P 1'
#
loop_
_entity.id
_entity.type
_entity.pdbx_description
1 polymer ?
#
loop_
_entity_poly.entity_id
_entity_poly.type
_entity_poly.pdbx_seq_one_letter_code
_entity_poly.pdbx_strand_id
1 'polypeptide(L)'
;MAFAQELRRILIAVGASDADMFKGMMRFDASISLREKGAKDLNPRSEIKNLNSFKALEKALKYEEKRLRKEWEKNGGPLPRDITVGWMDEEEKTKMLREKETADDYRYFPEPDIPPLTFTKEDIENIRKELPALPQERKKQYMDLGLDEALAVQLIDQPELRRIFDAVYKKTNDAKRS
;
A
#
# COMPACT_ATOMS: atom_id res chain seq x y z
N MET A 1 6.39 -4.54 1.87
CA MET A 1 6.39 -3.13 2.32
C MET A 1 6.49 -2.11 1.20
N ALA A 2 7.41 -2.28 0.24
CA ALA A 2 7.62 -1.33 -0.86
C ALA A 2 6.33 -0.86 -1.55
N PHE A 3 5.41 -1.77 -1.90
CA PHE A 3 4.13 -1.41 -2.51
C PHE A 3 3.30 -0.42 -1.70
N ALA A 4 3.09 -0.69 -0.41
CA ALA A 4 2.24 0.13 0.45
C ALA A 4 2.85 1.53 0.69
N GLN A 5 4.18 1.60 0.82
CA GLN A 5 4.91 2.86 0.93
C GLN A 5 4.85 3.65 -0.37
N GLU A 6 5.00 3.01 -1.52
CA GLU A 6 4.91 3.67 -2.81
C GLU A 6 3.51 4.20 -3.11
N LEU A 7 2.47 3.42 -2.80
CA LEU A 7 1.09 3.88 -2.89
C LEU A 7 0.85 5.12 -2.02
N ARG A 8 1.37 5.12 -0.78
CA ARG A 8 1.30 6.29 0.10
C ARG A 8 2.00 7.51 -0.53
N ARG A 9 3.21 7.34 -1.08
CA ARG A 9 3.94 8.43 -1.76
C ARG A 9 3.15 8.99 -2.94
N ILE A 10 2.50 8.13 -3.73
CA ILE A 10 1.68 8.55 -4.86
C ILE A 10 0.50 9.40 -4.38
N LEU A 11 -0.26 8.94 -3.37
CA LEU A 11 -1.41 9.67 -2.83
C LEU A 11 -1.03 11.08 -2.32
N ILE A 12 0.12 11.18 -1.64
CA ILE A 12 0.66 12.45 -1.15
C ILE A 12 1.14 13.32 -2.32
N ALA A 13 1.83 12.73 -3.29
CA ALA A 13 2.36 13.45 -4.45
C ALA A 13 1.25 14.10 -5.28
N VAL A 14 0.16 13.38 -5.55
CA VAL A 14 -0.98 13.90 -6.30
C VAL A 14 -1.94 14.77 -5.47
N GLY A 15 -1.69 14.91 -4.17
CA GLY A 15 -2.54 15.72 -3.27
C GLY A 15 -3.91 15.12 -2.96
N ALA A 16 -4.10 13.81 -3.21
CA ALA A 16 -5.38 13.14 -2.96
C ALA A 16 -5.61 12.82 -1.46
N SER A 17 -4.54 12.67 -0.68
CA SER A 17 -4.59 12.42 0.76
C SER A 17 -3.24 12.67 1.43
N ASP A 18 -3.24 13.12 2.68
CA ASP A 18 -2.04 13.12 3.54
C ASP A 18 -1.58 11.70 3.91
N ALA A 19 -2.47 10.72 3.74
CA ALA A 19 -2.23 9.29 3.96
C ALA A 19 -1.51 8.99 5.29
N ASP A 20 -1.93 9.71 6.34
CA ASP A 20 -1.47 9.52 7.72
C ASP A 20 -2.24 8.35 8.36
N MET A 21 -1.53 7.24 8.58
CA MET A 21 -2.11 6.04 9.18
C MET A 21 -2.51 6.25 10.65
N PHE A 22 -1.81 7.10 11.39
CA PHE A 22 -2.14 7.38 12.80
C PHE A 22 -3.48 8.10 12.93
N LYS A 23 -3.79 8.97 11.96
CA LYS A 23 -5.09 9.65 11.85
C LYS A 23 -6.16 8.82 11.13
N GLY A 24 -5.85 7.58 10.76
CA GLY A 24 -6.79 6.71 10.03
C GLY A 24 -7.06 7.12 8.59
N MET A 25 -6.25 8.02 8.00
CA MET A 25 -6.41 8.51 6.63
C MET A 25 -5.98 7.47 5.58
N MET A 26 -5.26 6.43 6.01
CA MET A 26 -4.89 5.28 5.21
C MET A 26 -5.04 4.01 6.04
N ARG A 27 -5.78 3.02 5.51
CA ARG A 27 -6.02 1.73 6.15
C ARG A 27 -5.65 0.61 5.17
N PHE A 28 -5.18 -0.50 5.72
CA PHE A 28 -4.87 -1.69 4.93
C PHE A 28 -5.42 -2.92 5.62
N ASP A 29 -5.95 -3.81 4.79
CA ASP A 29 -6.10 -5.22 5.12
C ASP A 29 -5.17 -6.00 4.18
N ALA A 30 -4.54 -7.04 4.70
CA ALA A 30 -3.60 -7.85 3.92
C ALA A 30 -4.18 -9.24 3.69
N SER A 31 -4.10 -9.74 2.46
CA SER A 31 -4.48 -11.11 2.13
C SER A 31 -3.24 -11.91 1.75
N ILE A 32 -3.04 -13.06 2.38
CA ILE A 32 -1.92 -13.96 2.12
C ILE A 32 -2.41 -15.39 1.95
N SER A 33 -1.90 -16.09 0.94
CA SER A 33 -2.06 -17.53 0.77
C SER A 33 -0.73 -18.15 0.36
N LEU A 34 -0.56 -19.44 0.65
CA LEU A 34 0.62 -20.21 0.25
C LEU A 34 0.26 -21.12 -0.92
N ARG A 35 1.22 -21.37 -1.81
CA ARG A 35 1.10 -22.37 -2.86
C ARG A 35 2.46 -22.96 -3.18
N GLU A 36 2.45 -24.17 -3.73
CA GLU A 36 3.66 -24.81 -4.23
C GLU A 36 4.24 -24.03 -5.42
N LYS A 37 5.57 -24.07 -5.55
CA LYS A 37 6.26 -23.38 -6.63
C LYS A 37 5.87 -24.02 -7.97
N GLY A 38 5.36 -23.21 -8.89
CA GLY A 38 4.91 -23.67 -10.20
C GLY A 38 3.42 -24.00 -10.29
N ALA A 39 2.71 -24.09 -9.15
CA ALA A 39 1.26 -24.23 -9.15
C ALA A 39 0.59 -22.99 -9.74
N LYS A 40 -0.41 -23.20 -10.60
CA LYS A 40 -1.20 -22.12 -11.21
C LYS A 40 -2.37 -21.70 -10.33
N ASP A 41 -2.99 -22.68 -9.67
CA ASP A 41 -4.18 -22.46 -8.86
C ASP A 41 -3.85 -21.68 -7.59
N LEU A 42 -4.83 -20.91 -7.13
CA LEU A 42 -4.77 -20.15 -5.89
C LEU A 42 -5.42 -20.94 -4.77
N ASN A 43 -4.73 -21.04 -3.65
CA ASN A 43 -5.26 -21.66 -2.44
C ASN A 43 -6.05 -20.66 -1.59
N PRO A 44 -6.88 -21.15 -0.66
CA PRO A 44 -7.61 -20.30 0.26
C PRO A 44 -6.69 -19.33 1.02
N ARG A 45 -7.20 -18.12 1.26
CA ARG A 45 -6.44 -17.01 1.82
C ARG A 45 -6.73 -16.79 3.29
N SER A 46 -5.71 -16.30 4.00
CA SER A 46 -5.87 -15.63 5.27
C SER A 46 -5.92 -14.12 5.06
N GLU A 47 -7.04 -13.52 5.46
CA GLU A 47 -7.25 -12.06 5.46
C GLU A 47 -6.92 -11.50 6.85
N ILE A 48 -5.86 -10.70 6.92
CA ILE A 48 -5.38 -10.04 8.13
C ILE A 48 -6.00 -8.65 8.23
N LYS A 49 -6.71 -8.38 9.33
CA LYS A 49 -7.32 -7.10 9.71
C LYS A 49 -6.51 -6.40 10.80
N ASN A 50 -6.87 -5.13 11.06
CA ASN A 50 -6.34 -4.27 12.14
C ASN A 50 -4.85 -3.90 11.97
N LEU A 51 -4.43 -3.55 10.75
CA LEU A 51 -3.06 -3.16 10.45
C LEU A 51 -2.91 -1.63 10.50
N ASN A 52 -2.55 -1.11 11.67
CA ASN A 52 -2.50 0.33 11.95
C ASN A 52 -1.17 1.01 11.56
N SER A 53 -0.18 0.25 11.09
CA SER A 53 1.10 0.81 10.63
C SER A 53 1.75 -0.08 9.58
N PHE A 54 2.70 0.48 8.83
CA PHE A 54 3.57 -0.28 7.94
C PHE A 54 4.38 -1.36 8.68
N LYS A 55 4.80 -1.09 9.92
CA LYS A 55 5.51 -2.06 10.76
C LYS A 55 4.59 -3.21 11.17
N ALA A 56 3.33 -2.91 11.53
CA ALA A 56 2.32 -3.92 11.84
C ALA A 56 2.03 -4.79 10.61
N LEU A 57 1.85 -4.20 9.42
CA LEU A 57 1.68 -4.92 8.16
C LEU A 57 2.84 -5.90 7.90
N GLU A 58 4.08 -5.45 8.06
CA GLU A 58 5.26 -6.30 7.87
C GLU A 58 5.31 -7.47 8.86
N LYS A 59 5.12 -7.18 10.15
CA LYS A 59 5.14 -8.19 11.21
C LYS A 59 4.01 -9.20 11.04
N ALA A 60 2.81 -8.73 10.74
CA ALA A 60 1.65 -9.58 10.56
C ALA A 60 1.79 -10.53 9.37
N LEU A 61 2.27 -10.04 8.22
CA LEU A 61 2.55 -10.89 7.06
C LEU A 61 3.61 -11.95 7.36
N LYS A 62 4.71 -11.57 8.03
CA LYS A 62 5.78 -12.52 8.42
C LYS A 62 5.29 -13.56 9.41
N TYR A 63 4.47 -13.15 10.39
CA TYR A 63 3.87 -14.07 11.35
C TYR A 63 2.93 -15.04 10.64
N GLU A 64 2.03 -14.51 9.81
CA GLU A 64 0.99 -15.29 9.18
C GLU A 64 1.55 -16.26 8.14
N GLU A 65 2.55 -15.85 7.36
CA GLU A 65 3.27 -16.76 6.48
C GLU A 65 3.82 -17.97 7.25
N LYS A 66 4.47 -17.74 8.40
CA LYS A 66 5.02 -18.81 9.25
C LYS A 66 3.91 -19.69 9.82
N ARG A 67 2.78 -19.11 10.23
CA ARG A 67 1.63 -19.86 10.76
C ARG A 67 1.03 -20.77 9.69
N LEU A 68 0.79 -20.22 8.50
CA LEU A 68 0.27 -20.96 7.35
C LEU A 68 1.21 -22.07 6.90
N ARG A 69 2.54 -21.88 6.96
CA ARG A 69 3.51 -22.94 6.66
C ARG A 69 3.40 -24.12 7.63
N LYS A 70 3.29 -23.82 8.93
CA LYS A 70 3.10 -24.87 9.96
C LYS A 70 1.78 -25.62 9.79
N GLU A 71 0.70 -24.90 9.47
CA GLU A 71 -0.60 -25.52 9.17
C GLU A 71 -0.52 -26.39 7.91
N TRP A 72 0.20 -25.95 6.88
CA TRP A 72 0.44 -26.72 5.67
C TRP A 72 1.18 -28.03 5.95
N GLU A 73 2.28 -27.96 6.71
CA GLU A 73 3.07 -29.14 7.11
C GLU A 73 2.24 -30.12 7.92
N LYS A 74 1.40 -29.63 8.83
CA LYS A 74 0.53 -30.47 9.68
C LYS A 74 -0.58 -31.16 8.89
N ASN A 75 -1.20 -30.45 7.96
CA ASN A 75 -2.38 -30.94 7.22
C ASN A 75 -2.01 -31.63 5.90
N GLY A 76 -0.75 -31.53 5.47
CA GLY A 76 -0.30 -32.04 4.17
C GLY A 76 -0.84 -31.25 2.98
N GLY A 77 -1.22 -29.98 3.16
CA GLY A 77 -1.88 -29.20 2.12
C GLY A 77 -2.38 -27.82 2.58
N PRO A 78 -3.09 -27.08 1.72
CA PRO A 78 -3.57 -25.73 2.02
C PRO A 78 -4.59 -25.69 3.16
N LEU A 79 -4.94 -24.48 3.59
CA LEU A 79 -6.13 -24.23 4.39
C LEU A 79 -7.38 -24.85 3.72
N PRO A 80 -8.34 -25.36 4.49
CA PRO A 80 -9.58 -25.90 3.94
C PRO A 80 -10.53 -24.82 3.39
N ARG A 81 -10.41 -23.57 3.87
CA ARG A 81 -11.26 -22.43 3.50
C ARG A 81 -10.58 -21.09 3.80
N ASP A 82 -11.16 -20.02 3.27
CA ASP A 82 -10.74 -18.65 3.58
C ASP A 82 -10.99 -18.34 5.06
N ILE A 83 -10.06 -17.62 5.66
CA ILE A 83 -10.13 -17.22 7.08
C ILE A 83 -9.88 -15.72 7.22
N THR A 84 -10.42 -15.14 8.29
CA THR A 84 -10.10 -13.76 8.69
C THR A 84 -9.48 -13.78 10.08
N VAL A 85 -8.34 -13.11 10.19
CA VAL A 85 -7.55 -13.00 11.41
C VAL A 85 -7.28 -11.54 11.75
N GLY A 86 -7.14 -11.23 13.03
CA GLY A 86 -6.79 -9.90 13.52
C GLY A 86 -5.35 -9.90 13.99
N TRP A 87 -4.57 -8.90 13.57
CA TRP A 87 -3.25 -8.68 14.15
C TRP A 87 -3.38 -8.11 15.57
N MET A 88 -2.68 -8.73 16.53
CA MET A 88 -2.59 -8.28 17.92
C MET A 88 -1.20 -7.71 18.17
N ASP A 89 -1.06 -6.38 18.14
CA ASP A 89 0.24 -5.72 18.25
C ASP A 89 0.99 -6.06 19.55
N GLU A 90 0.28 -6.15 20.68
CA GLU A 90 0.85 -6.46 22.00
C GLU A 90 1.41 -7.88 22.10
N GLU A 91 0.77 -8.82 21.41
CA GLU A 91 1.13 -10.25 21.45
C GLU A 91 1.98 -10.67 20.24
N GLU A 92 2.22 -9.76 19.30
CA GLU A 92 2.90 -9.96 18.02
C GLU A 92 2.42 -11.22 17.26
N LYS A 93 1.10 -11.46 17.27
CA LYS A 93 0.49 -12.63 16.63
C LYS A 93 -0.86 -12.31 16.02
N THR A 94 -1.27 -13.15 15.08
CA THR A 94 -2.65 -13.14 14.56
C THR A 94 -3.56 -13.98 15.44
N LYS A 95 -4.77 -13.51 15.72
CA LYS A 95 -5.84 -14.30 16.32
C LYS A 95 -6.97 -14.50 15.33
N MET A 96 -7.59 -15.67 15.38
CA MET A 96 -8.73 -15.98 14.53
C MET A 96 -9.91 -15.06 14.87
N LEU A 97 -10.53 -14.46 13.85
CA LEU A 97 -11.74 -13.64 14.00
C LEU A 97 -12.96 -14.38 13.48
N ARG A 98 -12.93 -14.82 12.22
CA ARG A 98 -14.02 -15.58 11.60
C ARG A 98 -13.51 -16.55 10.54
N GLU A 99 -14.18 -17.68 10.42
CA GLU A 99 -14.05 -18.60 9.27
C GLU A 99 -15.10 -18.21 8.24
N LYS A 100 -14.70 -18.04 6.97
CA LYS A 100 -15.67 -17.80 5.90
C LYS A 100 -16.21 -19.14 5.45
N GLU A 101 -17.42 -19.48 5.87
CA GLU A 101 -18.12 -20.67 5.36
C GLU A 101 -18.74 -20.42 3.98
N THR A 102 -19.15 -19.17 3.70
CA THR A 102 -19.66 -18.72 2.40
C THR A 102 -19.23 -17.26 2.13
N ALA A 103 -19.28 -16.82 0.87
CA ALA A 103 -19.07 -15.41 0.54
C ALA A 103 -20.30 -14.59 0.98
N ASP A 104 -20.08 -13.46 1.65
CA ASP A 104 -21.15 -12.56 2.09
C ASP A 104 -21.93 -12.04 0.86
N ASP A 105 -23.26 -12.26 0.81
CA ASP A 105 -24.11 -11.72 -0.26
C ASP A 105 -24.43 -10.24 0.01
N TYR A 106 -23.61 -9.37 -0.57
CA TYR A 106 -23.77 -7.92 -0.47
C TYR A 106 -24.96 -7.37 -1.27
N ARG A 107 -25.61 -8.19 -2.11
CA ARG A 107 -26.77 -7.78 -2.93
C ARG A 107 -26.52 -6.47 -3.67
N TYR A 108 -25.38 -6.35 -4.36
CA TYR A 108 -25.02 -5.14 -5.11
C TYR A 108 -26.10 -4.80 -6.14
N PHE A 109 -26.59 -3.57 -6.12
CA PHE A 109 -27.45 -2.98 -7.15
C PHE A 109 -27.02 -1.52 -7.38
N PRO A 110 -27.29 -0.93 -8.56
CA PRO A 110 -27.00 0.47 -8.83
C PRO A 110 -27.74 1.37 -7.84
N GLU A 111 -27.02 2.33 -7.24
CA GLU A 111 -27.61 3.34 -6.36
C GLU A 111 -28.65 4.17 -7.15
N PRO A 112 -29.96 4.08 -6.83
CA PRO A 112 -31.00 4.76 -7.60
C PRO A 112 -30.93 6.28 -7.52
N ASP A 113 -30.38 6.83 -6.42
CA ASP A 113 -30.36 8.27 -6.18
C ASP A 113 -29.15 8.96 -6.84
N ILE A 114 -28.14 8.20 -7.28
CA ILE A 114 -26.93 8.74 -7.89
C ILE A 114 -26.89 8.32 -9.37
N PRO A 115 -27.08 9.26 -10.32
CA PRO A 115 -26.98 8.92 -11.73
C PRO A 115 -25.56 8.46 -12.09
N PRO A 116 -25.39 7.64 -13.14
CA PRO A 116 -24.08 7.21 -13.59
C PRO A 116 -23.15 8.38 -13.87
N LEU A 117 -21.94 8.35 -13.30
CA LEU A 117 -20.91 9.34 -13.58
C LEU A 117 -20.28 9.09 -14.95
N THR A 118 -20.38 10.06 -15.86
CA THR A 118 -19.76 10.00 -17.19
C THR A 118 -18.66 11.05 -17.32
N PHE A 119 -17.47 10.62 -17.73
CA PHE A 119 -16.33 11.51 -17.97
C PHE A 119 -15.93 11.46 -19.45
N THR A 120 -15.73 12.61 -20.06
CA THR A 120 -15.25 12.71 -21.44
C THR A 120 -13.74 12.46 -21.50
N LYS A 121 -13.22 12.21 -22.70
CA LYS A 121 -11.76 12.14 -22.90
C LYS A 121 -11.07 13.46 -22.59
N GLU A 122 -11.76 14.57 -22.80
CA GLU A 122 -11.26 15.91 -22.51
C GLU A 122 -11.10 16.13 -21.00
N ASP A 123 -12.08 15.71 -20.19
CA ASP A 123 -12.00 15.77 -18.72
C ASP A 123 -10.76 15.02 -18.19
N ILE A 124 -10.55 13.80 -18.70
CA ILE A 124 -9.40 12.95 -18.33
C ILE A 124 -8.08 13.61 -18.73
N GLU A 125 -8.02 14.19 -19.93
CA GLU A 125 -6.80 14.83 -20.43
C GLU A 125 -6.47 16.13 -19.70
N ASN A 126 -7.49 16.88 -19.28
CA ASN A 126 -7.31 18.07 -18.46
C ASN A 126 -6.73 17.69 -17.09
N ILE A 127 -7.30 16.68 -16.41
CA ILE A 127 -6.76 16.17 -15.14
C ILE A 127 -5.32 15.65 -15.33
N ARG A 128 -5.06 14.93 -16.43
CA ARG A 128 -3.71 14.40 -16.71
C ARG A 128 -2.65 15.49 -16.80
N LYS A 129 -2.98 16.65 -17.37
CA LYS A 129 -2.06 17.80 -17.47
C LYS A 129 -1.77 18.46 -16.12
N GLU A 130 -2.69 18.33 -15.17
CA GLU A 130 -2.54 18.87 -13.81
C GLU A 130 -1.77 17.93 -12.87
N LEU A 131 -1.57 16.66 -13.27
CA LEU A 131 -0.87 15.69 -12.43
C LEU A 131 0.59 16.12 -12.20
N PRO A 132 1.06 16.15 -10.94
CA PRO A 132 2.45 16.40 -10.63
C PRO A 132 3.31 15.19 -11.00
N ALA A 133 4.62 15.41 -11.11
CA ALA A 133 5.60 14.33 -11.28
C ALA A 133 5.43 13.28 -10.17
N LEU A 134 5.31 12.02 -10.57
CA LEU A 134 5.13 10.91 -9.62
C LEU A 134 6.42 10.63 -8.85
N PRO A 135 6.35 9.94 -7.69
CA PRO A 135 7.51 9.71 -6.84
C PRO A 135 8.74 9.11 -7.55
N GLN A 136 8.55 8.09 -8.40
CA GLN A 136 9.66 7.48 -9.16
C GLN A 136 10.30 8.44 -10.16
N GLU A 137 9.49 9.23 -10.86
CA GLU A 137 9.98 10.23 -11.80
C GLU A 137 10.78 11.31 -11.06
N ARG A 138 10.22 11.80 -9.95
CA ARG A 138 10.87 12.79 -9.09
C ARG A 138 12.19 12.26 -8.49
N LYS A 139 12.22 10.97 -8.11
CA LYS A 139 13.44 10.30 -7.62
C LYS A 139 14.54 10.36 -8.65
N LYS A 140 14.21 9.98 -9.89
CA LYS A 140 15.14 10.01 -11.01
C LYS A 140 15.65 11.43 -11.24
N GLN A 141 14.76 12.43 -11.25
CA GLN A 141 15.14 13.84 -11.39
C GLN A 141 16.17 14.26 -10.32
N TYR A 142 15.99 13.89 -9.04
CA TYR A 142 16.97 14.21 -8.00
C TYR A 142 18.30 13.47 -8.17
N MET A 143 18.28 12.22 -8.60
CA MET A 143 19.50 11.46 -8.88
C MET A 143 20.27 12.03 -10.07
N ASP A 144 19.56 12.51 -11.10
CA ASP A 144 20.15 13.19 -12.26
C ASP A 144 20.81 14.53 -11.86
N LEU A 145 20.41 15.13 -10.73
CA LEU A 145 21.09 16.29 -10.11
C LEU A 145 22.33 15.92 -9.28
N GLY A 146 22.72 14.64 -9.24
CA GLY A 146 23.90 14.17 -8.50
C GLY A 146 23.64 13.88 -7.01
N LEU A 147 22.38 13.86 -6.58
CA LEU A 147 22.03 13.37 -5.25
C LEU A 147 22.12 11.84 -5.22
N ASP A 148 22.55 11.29 -4.09
CA ASP A 148 22.47 9.86 -3.89
C ASP A 148 21.02 9.39 -3.73
N GLU A 149 20.82 8.08 -3.91
CA GLU A 149 19.49 7.48 -3.85
C GLU A 149 18.82 7.68 -2.47
N ALA A 150 19.60 7.64 -1.39
CA ALA A 150 19.07 7.77 -0.05
C ALA A 150 18.47 9.17 0.18
N LEU A 151 19.18 10.22 -0.25
CA LEU A 151 18.72 11.59 -0.17
C LEU A 151 17.52 11.84 -1.09
N ALA A 152 17.53 11.30 -2.31
CA ALA A 152 16.40 11.40 -3.23
C ALA A 152 15.12 10.78 -2.63
N VAL A 153 15.24 9.61 -1.99
CA VAL A 153 14.12 8.96 -1.29
C VAL A 153 13.67 9.79 -0.09
N GLN A 154 14.60 10.36 0.68
CA GLN A 154 14.26 11.21 1.82
C GLN A 154 13.45 12.45 1.40
N LEU A 155 13.83 13.10 0.29
CA LEU A 155 13.08 14.23 -0.27
C LEU A 155 11.68 13.81 -0.72
N ILE A 156 11.51 12.62 -1.27
CA ILE A 156 10.19 12.12 -1.67
C ILE A 156 9.30 11.82 -0.47
N ASP A 157 9.88 11.24 0.58
CA ASP A 157 9.16 10.83 1.79
C ASP A 157 8.75 12.01 2.69
N GLN A 158 9.42 13.16 2.56
CA GLN A 158 9.20 14.35 3.38
C GLN A 158 8.79 15.56 2.52
N PRO A 159 7.49 15.78 2.29
CA PRO A 159 6.99 16.86 1.43
C PRO A 159 7.48 18.27 1.81
N GLU A 160 7.59 18.56 3.11
CA GLU A 160 8.10 19.85 3.59
C GLU A 160 9.59 20.03 3.28
N LEU A 161 10.40 18.99 3.51
CA LEU A 161 11.83 19.03 3.18
C LEU A 161 12.04 19.18 1.68
N ARG A 162 11.24 18.46 0.88
CA ARG A 162 11.20 18.58 -0.58
C ARG A 162 10.94 20.02 -1.02
N ARG A 163 9.92 20.66 -0.45
CA ARG A 163 9.54 22.03 -0.77
C ARG A 163 10.67 23.01 -0.48
N ILE A 164 11.35 22.84 0.64
CA ILE A 164 12.50 23.67 1.01
C ILE A 164 13.66 23.42 0.03
N PHE A 165 14.01 22.16 -0.25
CA PHE A 165 15.06 21.80 -1.18
C PHE A 165 14.82 22.40 -2.58
N ASP A 166 13.63 22.15 -3.16
CA ASP A 166 13.27 22.65 -4.49
C ASP A 166 13.33 24.19 -4.54
N ALA A 167 12.90 24.88 -3.47
CA ALA A 167 12.93 26.34 -3.39
C ALA A 167 14.35 26.92 -3.29
N VAL A 168 15.25 26.24 -2.57
CA VAL A 168 16.67 26.62 -2.48
C VAL A 168 17.38 26.32 -3.79
N TYR A 169 17.22 25.11 -4.33
CA TYR A 169 17.82 24.70 -5.60
C TYR A 169 17.44 25.64 -6.74
N LYS A 170 16.18 26.09 -6.81
CA LYS A 170 15.72 27.09 -7.79
C LYS A 170 16.49 28.42 -7.73
N LYS A 171 17.04 28.79 -6.57
CA LYS A 171 17.79 30.04 -6.37
C LYS A 171 19.30 29.86 -6.53
N THR A 172 19.85 28.71 -6.16
CA THR A 172 21.29 28.46 -6.14
C THR A 172 21.79 27.70 -7.36
N ASN A 173 20.91 26.92 -8.00
CA ASN A 173 21.26 25.88 -8.98
C ASN A 173 22.30 24.88 -8.47
N ASP A 174 22.45 24.78 -7.14
CA ASP A 174 23.38 23.90 -6.47
C ASP A 174 22.59 22.87 -5.65
N ALA A 175 22.60 21.62 -6.12
CA ALA A 175 21.91 20.51 -5.49
C ALA A 175 22.74 19.88 -4.36
N LYS A 176 24.06 20.06 -4.36
CA LYS A 176 24.96 19.36 -3.45
C LYS A 176 26.07 20.31 -3.04
N ARG A 177 26.04 20.72 -1.78
CA ARG A 177 27.12 21.49 -1.17
C ARG A 177 28.43 20.71 -1.32
N SER A 178 29.29 21.19 -2.20
CA SER A 178 30.67 20.72 -2.40
C SER A 178 31.51 20.94 -1.15
#